data_AF-A0AAJ1H957-F1
#
_entry.id   AF-A0AAJ1H957-F1
#
_cell.length_a   1.000
_cell.length_b   1.000
_cell.length_c   1.000
_cell.angle_alpha   90.00
_cell.angle_beta   90.00
_cell.angle_gamma   90.00
#
_symmetry.space_group_name_H-M   'P 1'
#
loop_
_entity.id
_entity.type
_entity.pdbx_description
1 polymer ?
#
loop_
_entity_poly.entity_id
_entity_poly.type
_entity_poly.pdbx_seq_one_letter_code
_entity_poly.pdbx_strand_id
1 'polypeptide(L)' 'MANRLELEAEYPDLFAPLSATDREAVLQTLASSWHEGWTPNRRDIVDLVDLVTGAIDNSEYERRTAAAIDGANR' A
#
# COMPACT_ATOMS: atom_id res chain seq x y z
N MET A 1 0.29 -8.75 -13.81
CA MET A 1 -0.65 -8.66 -12.68
C MET A 1 0.08 -9.22 -11.48
N ALA A 2 0.39 -8.41 -10.47
CA ALA A 2 0.90 -8.94 -9.21
C ALA A 2 -0.25 -9.67 -8.50
N ASN A 3 -0.12 -10.96 -8.26
CA ASN A 3 -1.01 -11.72 -7.39
C ASN A 3 -0.59 -11.46 -5.93
N ARG A 4 -1.49 -11.74 -4.96
CA ARG A 4 -1.21 -11.68 -3.51
C ARG A 4 0.17 -12.25 -3.15
N LEU A 5 0.49 -13.40 -3.74
CA LEU A 5 1.74 -14.12 -3.50
C LEU A 5 2.97 -13.39 -4.06
N GLU A 6 2.84 -12.62 -5.13
CA GLU A 6 3.94 -11.86 -5.72
C GLU A 6 4.28 -10.63 -4.87
N LEU A 7 3.28 -9.89 -4.36
CA LEU A 7 3.53 -8.77 -3.45
C LEU A 7 4.19 -9.19 -2.14
N GLU A 8 3.72 -10.29 -1.56
CA GLU A 8 4.25 -10.82 -0.31
C GLU A 8 5.69 -11.30 -0.49
N ALA A 9 6.03 -11.81 -1.68
CA ALA A 9 7.39 -12.20 -2.04
C ALA A 9 8.28 -10.99 -2.39
N GLU A 10 7.71 -9.92 -2.95
CA GLU A 10 8.43 -8.72 -3.35
C GLU A 10 8.69 -7.76 -2.17
N TYR A 11 7.79 -7.73 -1.17
CA TYR A 11 7.88 -6.89 0.02
C TYR A 11 7.75 -7.68 1.33
N PRO A 12 8.52 -8.75 1.55
CA PRO A 12 8.35 -9.62 2.71
C PRO A 12 8.53 -8.86 4.03
N ASP A 13 9.42 -7.86 4.08
CA ASP A 13 9.66 -7.05 5.29
C ASP A 13 8.45 -6.22 5.73
N LEU A 14 7.58 -5.83 4.78
CA LEU A 14 6.39 -5.03 5.07
C LEU A 14 5.22 -5.90 5.54
N PHE A 15 5.15 -7.13 5.04
CA PHE A 15 4.07 -8.07 5.39
C PHE A 15 4.40 -9.00 6.57
N ALA A 16 5.68 -9.22 6.88
CA ALA A 16 6.12 -10.06 8.00
C ALA A 16 5.62 -9.61 9.39
N PRO A 17 5.58 -8.30 9.73
CA PRO A 17 5.08 -7.86 11.04
C PRO A 17 3.54 -7.77 11.13
N LEU A 18 2.81 -7.96 10.02
CA LEU A 18 1.36 -7.78 9.98
C LEU A 18 0.60 -8.98 10.51
N SER A 19 -0.50 -8.70 11.21
CA SER A 19 -1.47 -9.74 11.56
C SER A 19 -2.19 -10.24 10.29
N ALA A 20 -2.79 -11.44 10.33
CA ALA A 20 -3.52 -11.97 9.18
C ALA A 20 -4.65 -11.03 8.73
N THR A 21 -5.32 -10.36 9.67
CA THR A 21 -6.38 -9.39 9.40
C THR A 21 -5.86 -8.13 8.71
N ASP A 22 -4.75 -7.56 9.21
CA ASP A 22 -4.14 -6.38 8.58
C ASP A 22 -3.61 -6.71 7.19
N ARG A 23 -3.02 -7.91 7.04
CA ARG A 23 -2.52 -8.43 5.77
C ARG A 23 -3.64 -8.53 4.74
N GLU A 24 -4.78 -9.11 5.10
CA GLU A 24 -5.95 -9.18 4.21
C GLU A 24 -6.49 -7.80 3.84
N ALA A 25 -6.55 -6.87 4.80
CA ALA A 25 -7.00 -5.50 4.54
C ALA A 25 -6.07 -4.76 3.55
N VAL A 26 -4.74 -4.84 3.73
CA VAL A 26 -3.76 -4.27 2.80
C VAL A 26 -3.93 -4.87 1.40
N LEU A 27 -4.02 -6.19 1.31
CA LEU A 27 -4.17 -6.89 0.03
C LEU A 27 -5.47 -6.55 -0.70
N GLN A 28 -6.58 -6.41 0.03
CA GLN A 28 -7.87 -6.01 -0.54
C GLN A 28 -7.82 -4.59 -1.11
N THR A 29 -7.16 -3.67 -0.41
CA THR A 29 -6.96 -2.30 -0.90
C THR A 29 -6.07 -2.29 -2.14
N LEU A 30 -4.95 -3.00 -2.13
CA LEU A 30 -4.05 -3.11 -3.30
C LEU A 30 -4.75 -3.75 -4.51
N ALA A 31 -5.58 -4.78 -4.27
CA ALA A 31 -6.38 -5.41 -5.32
C ALA A 31 -7.36 -4.45 -5.98
N SER A 32 -7.96 -3.55 -5.19
CA SER A 32 -8.86 -2.51 -5.70
C SER A 32 -8.09 -1.49 -6.55
N SER A 33 -6.93 -1.03 -6.08
CA SER A 33 -6.08 -0.08 -6.82
C SER A 33 -5.50 -0.65 -8.12
N TRP A 34 -5.22 -1.94 -8.21
CA TRP A 34 -4.77 -2.56 -9.47
C TRP A 34 -5.80 -2.52 -10.58
N HIS A 35 -7.09 -2.58 -10.24
CA HIS A 35 -8.15 -2.47 -11.24
C HIS A 35 -8.22 -1.07 -11.88
N GLU A 36 -7.60 -0.08 -11.24
CA GLU A 36 -7.46 1.29 -11.75
C GLU A 36 -6.18 1.48 -12.58
N GLY A 37 -5.39 0.42 -12.81
CA GLY A 37 -4.16 0.46 -13.60
C GLY A 37 -2.93 0.97 -12.83
N TRP A 38 -3.02 1.08 -11.51
CA TRP A 38 -1.93 1.53 -10.66
C TRP A 38 -0.84 0.44 -10.52
N THR A 39 0.43 0.86 -10.54
CA THR A 39 1.57 -0.04 -10.32
C THR A 39 2.15 0.21 -8.93
N PRO A 40 2.19 -0.81 -8.06
CA PRO A 40 2.64 -0.64 -6.69
C PRO A 40 4.11 -0.24 -6.63
N ASN A 41 4.38 0.86 -5.93
CA ASN A 41 5.72 1.25 -5.55
C ASN A 41 5.93 0.96 -4.05
N ARG A 42 7.18 0.75 -3.62
CA ARG A 42 7.50 0.42 -2.22
C ARG A 42 6.99 1.48 -1.23
N ARG A 43 7.02 2.75 -1.59
CA ARG A 43 6.65 3.87 -0.71
C ARG A 43 5.15 3.88 -0.43
N ASP A 44 4.34 3.72 -1.46
CA ASP A 44 2.89 3.66 -1.36
C ASP A 44 2.44 2.42 -0.57
N ILE A 45 3.14 1.28 -0.71
CA ILE A 45 2.87 0.11 0.13
C ILE A 45 3.18 0.40 1.60
N VAL A 46 4.28 1.11 1.91
CA VAL A 46 4.58 1.52 3.29
C VAL A 46 3.50 2.44 3.84
N ASP A 47 3.08 3.46 3.08
CA ASP A 47 2.03 4.39 3.51
C ASP A 47 0.68 3.66 3.72
N LEU A 48 0.35 2.69 2.88
CA LEU A 48 -0.84 1.86 3.03
C LEU A 48 -0.76 0.92 4.25
N VAL A 49 0.41 0.33 4.50
CA VAL A 49 0.65 -0.51 5.68
C VAL A 49 0.52 0.32 6.96
N ASP A 50 1.11 1.52 6.99
CA ASP A 50 0.99 2.45 8.10
C ASP A 50 -0.48 2.84 8.33
N LEU A 51 -1.27 3.01 7.26
CA LEU A 51 -2.69 3.32 7.37
C LEU A 51 -3.48 2.15 7.98
N VAL A 52 -3.28 0.94 7.46
CA VAL A 52 -4.03 -0.25 7.92
C VAL A 52 -3.64 -0.64 9.35
N THR A 53 -2.37 -0.49 9.72
CA THR A 53 -1.90 -0.73 11.09
C THR A 53 -2.27 0.39 12.06
N GLY A 54 -2.82 1.51 11.56
CA GLY A 54 -3.21 2.67 12.37
C GLY A 54 -2.02 3.51 12.85
N ALA A 55 -0.83 3.35 12.25
CA ALA A 55 0.32 4.21 12.48
C ALA A 55 0.11 5.62 11.89
N ILE A 56 -0.67 5.72 10.81
CA ILE A 56 -1.17 7.00 10.26
C ILE A 56 -2.69 6.97 10.12
N ASP A 57 -3.30 8.16 10.10
CA ASP A 57 -4.71 8.32 9.78
C ASP A 57 -4.94 8.55 8.28
N ASN A 58 -6.22 8.46 7.86
CA ASN A 58 -6.61 8.73 6.47
C ASN A 58 -6.17 10.12 5.98
N SER A 59 -6.16 11.14 6.85
CA SER A 59 -5.79 12.50 6.46
C SER A 59 -4.29 12.64 6.18
N GLU A 60 -3.45 11.92 6.90
CA GLU A 60 -2.01 11.82 6.63
C GLU A 60 -1.76 10.99 5.37
N TYR A 61 -2.48 9.88 5.18
CA TYR A 61 -2.40 9.08 3.95
C TYR A 61 -2.77 9.89 2.70
N GLU A 62 -3.87 10.66 2.75
CA GLU A 62 -4.27 11.56 1.66
C GLU A 62 -3.21 12.62 1.37
N ARG A 63 -2.61 13.22 2.40
CA ARG A 63 -1.52 14.20 2.22
C ARG A 63 -0.29 13.59 1.54
N ARG A 64 0.11 12.37 1.94
CA ARG A 64 1.25 11.67 1.34
C ARG A 64 0.99 11.24 -0.10
N THR A 65 -0.22 10.76 -0.37
CA THR A 65 -0.67 10.35 -1.71
C THR A 65 -0.75 11.57 -2.65
N ALA A 66 -1.33 12.68 -2.18
CA ALA A 66 -1.39 13.93 -2.94
C ALA A 66 0.02 14.47 -3.26
N ALA A 67 0.94 14.43 -2.28
CA ALA A 67 2.33 14.84 -2.49
C ALA A 67 3.08 13.92 -3.48
N ALA A 68 2.76 12.62 -3.52
CA ALA A 68 3.35 11.67 -4.46
C ALA A 68 2.88 11.91 -5.91
N ILE A 69 1.60 12.25 -6.11
CA ILE A 69 1.03 12.60 -7.41
C ILE A 69 1.63 13.90 -7.94
N ASP A 70 1.79 14.92 -7.08
CA ASP A 70 2.34 16.22 -7.47
C ASP A 70 3.84 16.14 -7.82
N GLY A 71 4.58 15.20 -7.21
CA GLY A 71 5.98 14.91 -7.51
C GLY A 71 6.22 14.11 -8.80
N ALA A 72 5.21 13.40 -9.32
CA ALA A 72 5.33 12.62 -10.56
C ALA A 72 5.19 13.47 -11.85
N ASN A 73 4.84 14.75 -11.72
CA ASN A 73 4.58 15.66 -12.84
C ASN A 73 5.61 16.80 -12.97
N ARG A 74 6.83 16.59 -12.48
CA ARG A 74 7.95 17.55 -12.59
C ARG A 74 9.19 16.88 -13.16
#